data_AF-A0AAD7TLR7-F1
#
_entry.id   AF-A0AAD7TLR7-F1
#
_cell.length_a   1.000
_cell.length_b   1.000
_cell.length_c   1.000
_cell.angle_alpha   90.00
_cell.angle_beta   90.00
_cell.angle_gamma   90.00
#
_symmetry.space_group_name_H-M   'P 1'
#
loop_
_entity.id
_entity.type
_entity.pdbx_description
1 polymer ?
#
loop_
_entity_poly.entity_id
_entity_poly.type
_entity_poly.pdbx_seq_one_letter_code
_entity_poly.pdbx_strand_id
1 'polypeptide(L)'
;MKFATEEELAGHHAATVRGAIEGVLGGLAISLPASWYAQRNWAYYRALPPHLKALGVILVVGPCYAIQAERRGVEFDKTTWTGAGKAELEREERTQQARWSTLDTKAKFKEWAMQNQYKIILGSWAASMAVAGTIVMRNRYQSTPQKIVQARMWAQGLTIGVLIAAGVLTQTQRQQSHDNRSVDHSWAYILEEQEKEEKENRIRELARAGKTPAPASA
;
A
#
# COMPACT_ATOMS: atom_id res chain seq x y z
N MET A 1 26.76 -9.56 1.98
CA MET A 1 25.33 -9.85 2.25
C MET A 1 25.23 -10.46 3.63
N LYS A 2 24.44 -9.87 4.53
CA LYS A 2 24.14 -10.48 5.83
C LYS A 2 23.05 -11.52 5.60
N PHE A 3 23.32 -12.78 5.94
CA PHE A 3 22.28 -13.82 5.91
C PHE A 3 21.29 -13.53 7.03
N ALA A 4 19.99 -13.63 6.72
CA ALA A 4 18.96 -13.51 7.73
C ALA A 4 19.16 -14.58 8.80
N THR A 5 19.11 -14.19 10.06
CA THR A 5 19.18 -15.14 11.17
C THR A 5 17.91 -15.98 11.22
N GLU A 6 17.99 -17.20 11.77
CA GLU A 6 16.80 -18.05 11.92
C GLU A 6 15.71 -17.37 12.77
N GLU A 7 16.11 -16.57 13.76
CA GLU A 7 15.19 -15.78 14.59
C GLU A 7 14.47 -14.69 13.79
N GLU A 8 15.18 -13.96 12.92
CA GLU A 8 14.57 -12.96 12.02
C GLU A 8 13.59 -13.61 11.04
N LEU A 9 13.93 -14.79 10.48
CA LEU A 9 13.05 -15.54 9.58
C LEU A 9 11.78 -16.03 10.30
N ALA A 10 11.93 -16.57 11.52
CA ALA A 10 10.81 -17.01 12.34
C ALA A 10 9.91 -15.83 12.75
N GLY A 11 10.52 -14.69 13.10
CA GLY A 11 9.81 -13.44 13.41
C GLY A 11 9.02 -12.89 12.23
N HIS A 12 9.65 -12.84 11.05
CA HIS A 12 8.98 -12.43 9.82
C HIS A 12 7.82 -13.37 9.48
N HIS A 13 8.03 -14.69 9.55
CA HIS A 13 6.98 -15.68 9.32
C HIS A 13 5.81 -15.50 10.29
N ALA A 14 6.06 -15.30 11.59
CA ALA A 14 5.03 -15.04 12.58
C ALA A 14 4.23 -13.75 12.27
N ALA A 15 4.92 -12.68 11.85
CA ALA A 15 4.29 -11.43 11.45
C ALA A 15 3.41 -11.60 10.20
N THR A 16 3.89 -12.31 9.18
CA THR A 16 3.12 -12.63 7.96
C THR A 16 1.88 -13.47 8.28
N VAL A 17 2.02 -14.51 9.12
CA VAL A 17 0.89 -15.36 9.54
C VAL A 17 -0.15 -14.55 10.31
N ARG A 18 0.29 -13.65 11.21
CA ARG A 18 -0.62 -12.74 11.90
C ARG A 18 -1.37 -11.83 10.91
N GLY A 19 -0.65 -11.26 9.93
CA GLY A 19 -1.26 -10.46 8.87
C GLY A 19 -2.28 -11.24 8.05
N ALA A 20 -1.96 -12.47 7.68
CA ALA A 20 -2.86 -13.40 7.00
C ALA A 20 -4.15 -13.63 7.79
N ILE A 21 -4.06 -13.94 9.08
CA ILE A 21 -5.23 -14.17 9.95
C ILE A 21 -6.09 -12.91 10.02
N GLU A 22 -5.49 -11.74 10.25
CA GLU A 22 -6.21 -10.48 10.29
C GLU A 22 -6.88 -10.15 8.95
N GLY A 23 -6.22 -10.44 7.82
CA GLY A 23 -6.78 -10.28 6.49
C GLY A 23 -7.97 -11.20 6.22
N VAL A 24 -7.89 -12.45 6.65
CA VAL A 24 -9.01 -13.40 6.55
C VAL A 24 -10.19 -12.96 7.42
N LEU A 25 -9.93 -12.62 8.68
CA LEU A 25 -10.98 -12.18 9.60
C LEU A 25 -11.63 -10.89 9.11
N GLY A 26 -10.83 -9.91 8.67
CA GLY A 26 -11.34 -8.67 8.08
C GLY A 26 -12.15 -8.89 6.81
N GLY A 27 -11.66 -9.76 5.91
CA GLY A 27 -12.36 -10.15 4.69
C GLY A 27 -13.69 -10.84 4.97
N LEU A 28 -13.73 -11.76 5.94
CA LEU A 28 -14.96 -12.46 6.36
C LEU A 28 -15.95 -11.51 7.04
N ALA A 29 -15.46 -10.60 7.87
CA ALA A 29 -16.29 -9.59 8.54
C ALA A 29 -17.04 -8.67 7.56
N ILE A 30 -16.52 -8.49 6.34
CA ILE A 30 -17.18 -7.70 5.29
C ILE A 30 -18.04 -8.60 4.39
N SER A 31 -17.47 -9.71 3.91
CA SER A 31 -18.10 -10.56 2.89
C SER A 31 -19.29 -11.37 3.41
N LEU A 32 -19.26 -11.84 4.66
CA LEU A 32 -20.38 -12.61 5.23
C LEU A 32 -21.63 -11.74 5.45
N PRO A 33 -21.55 -10.55 6.07
CA PRO A 33 -22.71 -9.65 6.17
C PRO A 33 -23.22 -9.19 4.80
N ALA A 34 -22.32 -8.92 3.84
CA ALA A 34 -22.72 -8.57 2.48
C ALA A 34 -23.49 -9.72 1.80
N SER A 35 -23.00 -10.95 1.92
CA SER A 35 -23.67 -12.16 1.41
C SER A 35 -25.03 -12.37 2.07
N TRP A 36 -25.11 -12.21 3.39
CA TRP A 36 -26.36 -12.31 4.14
C TRP A 36 -27.38 -11.25 3.74
N TYR A 37 -26.95 -10.00 3.58
CA TYR A 37 -27.81 -8.90 3.11
C TYR A 37 -28.33 -9.15 1.69
N ALA A 38 -27.46 -9.62 0.78
CA ALA A 38 -27.84 -9.99 -0.58
C ALA A 38 -28.82 -11.17 -0.61
N GLN A 39 -28.61 -12.17 0.25
CA GLN A 39 -29.51 -13.31 0.41
C GLN A 39 -30.91 -12.88 0.87
N ARG A 40 -31.05 -11.82 1.68
CA ARG A 40 -32.36 -11.35 2.14
C ARG A 40 -33.07 -10.48 1.09
N ASN A 41 -32.35 -9.61 0.40
CA ASN A 41 -32.96 -8.55 -0.41
C ASN A 41 -32.99 -8.83 -1.92
N TRP A 42 -32.17 -9.75 -2.44
CA TRP A 42 -32.07 -9.99 -3.88
C TRP A 42 -32.53 -11.40 -4.27
N ALA A 43 -33.63 -11.47 -5.03
CA ALA A 43 -34.18 -12.73 -5.53
C ALA A 43 -33.17 -13.53 -6.36
N TYR A 44 -32.38 -12.86 -7.19
CA TYR A 44 -31.33 -13.49 -8.00
C TYR A 44 -30.22 -14.11 -7.15
N TYR A 45 -29.79 -13.44 -6.09
CA TYR A 45 -28.75 -13.96 -5.20
C TYR A 45 -29.24 -15.21 -4.45
N ARG A 46 -30.52 -15.25 -4.05
CA ARG A 46 -31.11 -16.44 -3.42
C ARG A 46 -31.06 -17.67 -4.33
N ALA A 47 -31.37 -17.49 -5.61
CA ALA A 47 -31.36 -18.55 -6.62
C ALA A 47 -29.95 -19.02 -7.01
N LEU A 48 -28.90 -18.30 -6.60
CA LEU A 48 -27.53 -18.63 -6.94
C LEU A 48 -27.09 -19.94 -6.23
N PRO A 49 -26.41 -20.86 -6.93
CA PRO A 49 -25.83 -22.04 -6.32
C PRO A 49 -24.85 -21.71 -5.18
N PRO A 50 -24.74 -22.58 -4.15
CA PRO A 50 -23.89 -22.33 -2.99
C PRO A 50 -22.40 -22.13 -3.35
N HIS A 51 -21.90 -22.81 -4.38
CA HIS A 51 -20.52 -22.65 -4.84
C HIS A 51 -20.22 -21.25 -5.40
N LEU A 52 -21.18 -20.62 -6.11
CA LEU A 52 -21.00 -19.24 -6.60
C LEU A 52 -21.08 -18.22 -5.46
N LYS A 53 -21.86 -18.50 -4.41
CA LYS A 53 -21.88 -17.68 -3.20
C LYS A 53 -20.54 -17.74 -2.47
N ALA A 54 -20.00 -18.95 -2.30
CA ALA A 54 -18.68 -19.16 -1.70
C ALA A 54 -17.57 -18.48 -2.51
N LEU A 55 -17.62 -18.57 -3.85
CA LEU A 55 -16.69 -17.88 -4.73
C LEU A 55 -16.71 -16.36 -4.50
N GLY A 56 -17.89 -15.75 -4.36
CA GLY A 56 -18.01 -14.33 -4.05
C GLY A 56 -17.34 -13.93 -2.73
N VAL A 57 -17.43 -14.78 -1.71
CA VAL A 57 -16.75 -14.58 -0.42
C VAL A 57 -15.22 -14.70 -0.61
N ILE A 58 -14.76 -15.74 -1.29
CA ILE A 58 -13.33 -15.99 -1.55
C ILE A 58 -12.70 -14.84 -2.34
N LEU A 59 -13.41 -14.27 -3.32
CA LEU A 59 -12.93 -13.13 -4.12
C LEU A 59 -12.67 -11.87 -3.29
N VAL A 60 -13.26 -11.76 -2.10
CA VAL A 60 -12.97 -10.66 -1.15
C VAL A 60 -11.90 -11.09 -0.16
N VAL A 61 -12.03 -12.29 0.42
CA VAL A 61 -11.13 -12.78 1.46
C VAL A 61 -9.71 -13.01 0.95
N GLY A 62 -9.55 -13.60 -0.25
CA GLY A 62 -8.25 -13.93 -0.82
C GLY A 62 -7.33 -12.72 -1.01
N PRO A 63 -7.78 -11.63 -1.67
CA PRO A 63 -7.01 -10.40 -1.75
C PRO A 63 -6.73 -9.77 -0.38
N CYS A 64 -7.71 -9.76 0.55
CA CYS A 64 -7.49 -9.22 1.91
C CYS A 64 -6.42 -9.99 2.68
N TYR A 65 -6.42 -11.32 2.57
CA TYR A 65 -5.37 -12.19 3.10
C TYR A 65 -3.99 -11.79 2.55
N ALA A 66 -3.86 -11.73 1.23
CA ALA A 66 -2.57 -11.48 0.57
C ALA A 66 -2.02 -10.09 0.94
N ILE A 67 -2.86 -9.06 0.88
CA ILE A 67 -2.47 -7.69 1.18
C ILE A 67 -2.04 -7.55 2.64
N GLN A 68 -2.79 -8.12 3.59
CA GLN A 68 -2.46 -7.97 5.01
C GLN A 68 -1.26 -8.82 5.44
N ALA A 69 -1.08 -10.01 4.85
CA ALA A 69 0.10 -10.84 5.07
C ALA A 69 1.37 -10.09 4.64
N GLU A 70 1.36 -9.52 3.43
CA GLU A 70 2.49 -8.74 2.90
C GLU A 70 2.74 -7.49 3.74
N ARG A 71 1.68 -6.74 4.07
CA ARG A 71 1.80 -5.49 4.84
C ARG A 71 2.48 -5.73 6.20
N ARG A 72 2.16 -6.83 6.88
CA ARG A 72 2.76 -7.18 8.17
C ARG A 72 4.17 -7.73 8.06
N GLY A 73 4.50 -8.43 6.97
CA GLY A 73 5.89 -8.81 6.68
C GLY A 73 6.78 -7.58 6.52
N VAL A 74 6.37 -6.64 5.65
CA VAL A 74 7.09 -5.37 5.43
C VAL A 74 7.18 -4.53 6.70
N GLU A 75 6.13 -4.53 7.54
CA GLU A 75 6.15 -3.83 8.83
C GLU A 75 7.20 -4.43 9.78
N PHE A 76 7.32 -5.76 9.83
CA PHE A 76 8.34 -6.44 10.63
C PHE A 76 9.76 -6.15 10.12
N ASP A 77 9.98 -6.19 8.81
CA ASP A 77 11.28 -5.88 8.21
C ASP A 77 11.75 -4.47 8.59
N LYS A 78 10.84 -3.49 8.52
CA LYS A 78 11.10 -2.11 8.93
C LYS A 78 11.52 -1.99 10.39
N THR A 79 10.97 -2.80 11.29
CA THR A 79 11.35 -2.79 12.71
C THR A 79 12.73 -3.39 12.96
N THR A 80 13.17 -4.29 12.09
CA THR A 80 14.47 -4.98 12.19
C THR A 80 15.60 -4.15 11.56
N TRP A 81 15.30 -3.16 10.73
CA TRP A 81 16.31 -2.27 10.18
C TRP A 81 17.06 -1.50 11.29
N THR A 82 18.39 -1.50 11.20
CA THR A 82 19.29 -0.82 12.16
C THR A 82 20.40 -0.10 11.41
N GLY A 83 20.96 0.94 12.05
CA GLY A 83 22.14 1.67 11.57
C GLY A 83 21.82 2.78 10.56
N ALA A 84 22.85 3.19 9.82
CA ALA A 84 22.82 4.31 8.85
C ALA A 84 21.64 4.30 7.86
N GLY A 85 21.21 3.13 7.37
CA GLY A 85 20.09 3.03 6.43
C GLY A 85 18.73 3.41 7.04
N LYS A 86 18.53 3.12 8.33
CA LYS A 86 17.33 3.54 9.07
C LYS A 86 17.36 5.04 9.36
N ALA A 87 18.53 5.57 9.73
CA ALA A 87 18.72 6.99 10.01
C ALA A 87 18.38 7.85 8.79
N GLU A 88 18.79 7.43 7.59
CA GLU A 88 18.45 8.14 6.35
C GLU A 88 16.95 8.08 6.04
N LEU A 89 16.30 6.92 6.21
CA LEU A 89 14.84 6.81 6.05
C LEU A 89 14.07 7.73 7.02
N GLU A 90 14.47 7.78 8.29
CA GLU A 90 13.85 8.69 9.27
C GLU A 90 14.09 10.16 8.90
N ARG A 91 15.26 10.48 8.34
CA ARG A 91 15.56 11.84 7.87
C ARG A 91 14.69 12.22 6.68
N GLU A 92 14.53 11.33 5.71
CA GLU A 92 13.60 11.52 4.60
C GLU A 92 12.16 11.72 5.10
N GLU A 93 11.70 10.91 6.05
CA GLU A 93 10.36 11.09 6.64
C GLU A 93 10.21 12.44 7.33
N ARG A 94 11.22 12.88 8.11
CA ARG A 94 11.20 14.20 8.77
C ARG A 94 11.18 15.36 7.78
N THR A 95 11.99 15.28 6.72
CA THR A 95 12.02 16.32 5.68
C THR A 95 10.71 16.36 4.90
N GLN A 96 10.11 15.21 4.58
CA GLN A 96 8.78 15.12 3.98
C GLN A 96 7.70 15.69 4.90
N GLN A 97 7.73 15.38 6.20
CA GLN A 97 6.78 15.93 7.17
C GLN A 97 6.94 17.45 7.34
N ALA A 98 8.17 17.94 7.41
CA ALA A 98 8.45 19.37 7.47
C ALA A 98 7.91 20.08 6.22
N ARG A 99 8.22 19.55 5.03
CA ARG A 99 7.65 20.05 3.77
C ARG A 99 6.12 20.02 3.82
N TRP A 100 5.53 18.88 4.17
CA TRP A 100 4.09 18.70 4.28
C TRP A 100 3.44 19.75 5.18
N SER A 101 4.06 20.06 6.34
CA SER A 101 3.54 21.05 7.27
C SER A 101 3.45 22.46 6.66
N THR A 102 4.38 22.81 5.76
CA THR A 102 4.44 24.12 5.09
C THR A 102 3.47 24.25 3.90
N LEU A 103 2.87 23.15 3.44
CA LEU A 103 1.96 23.17 2.28
C LEU A 103 0.58 23.72 2.64
N ASP A 104 0.01 24.50 1.72
CA ASP A 104 -1.40 24.87 1.73
C ASP A 104 -2.32 23.65 1.51
N THR A 105 -3.58 23.74 1.96
CA THR A 105 -4.59 22.68 1.92
C THR A 105 -4.77 22.11 0.51
N LYS A 106 -4.78 22.97 -0.53
CA LYS A 106 -4.91 22.51 -1.92
C LYS A 106 -3.67 21.74 -2.38
N ALA A 107 -2.49 22.19 -1.97
CA ALA A 107 -1.23 21.53 -2.30
C ALA A 107 -1.11 20.18 -1.57
N LYS A 108 -1.51 20.10 -0.29
CA LYS A 108 -1.62 18.85 0.48
C LYS A 108 -2.53 17.84 -0.21
N PHE A 109 -3.72 18.27 -0.62
CA PHE A 109 -4.64 17.36 -1.33
C PHE A 109 -4.04 16.84 -2.64
N LYS A 110 -3.41 17.72 -3.44
CA LYS A 110 -2.74 17.32 -4.67
C LYS A 110 -1.65 16.28 -4.37
N GLU A 111 -0.78 16.56 -3.41
CA GLU A 111 0.33 15.65 -3.08
C GLU A 111 -0.16 14.31 -2.53
N TRP A 112 -1.17 14.31 -1.64
CA TRP A 112 -1.82 13.08 -1.20
C TRP A 112 -2.41 12.27 -2.36
N ALA A 113 -3.07 12.96 -3.30
CA ALA A 113 -3.67 12.31 -4.46
C ALA A 113 -2.62 11.68 -5.38
N MET A 114 -1.48 12.34 -5.57
CA MET A 114 -0.36 11.80 -6.35
C MET A 114 0.29 10.58 -5.64
N GLN A 115 0.49 10.65 -4.33
CA GLN A 115 1.04 9.52 -3.54
C GLN A 115 0.09 8.31 -3.52
N ASN A 116 -1.22 8.55 -3.56
CA ASN A 116 -2.25 7.51 -3.51
C ASN A 116 -2.93 7.29 -4.87
N GLN A 117 -2.27 7.63 -5.98
CA GLN A 117 -2.86 7.58 -7.32
C GLN A 117 -3.52 6.23 -7.63
N TYR A 118 -2.87 5.11 -7.29
CA TYR A 118 -3.39 3.78 -7.59
C TYR A 118 -4.63 3.46 -6.77
N LYS A 119 -4.68 3.93 -5.51
CA LYS A 119 -5.88 3.79 -4.67
C LYS A 119 -7.03 4.62 -5.21
N ILE A 120 -6.75 5.83 -5.73
CA ILE A 120 -7.77 6.70 -6.35
C ILE A 120 -8.27 6.11 -7.66
N ILE A 121 -7.38 5.63 -8.53
CA ILE A 121 -7.73 4.97 -9.79
C ILE A 121 -8.61 3.74 -9.50
N LEU A 122 -8.19 2.88 -8.57
CA LEU A 122 -8.94 1.67 -8.23
C LEU A 122 -10.27 2.01 -7.52
N GLY A 123 -10.27 2.98 -6.62
CA GLY A 123 -11.47 3.44 -5.91
C GLY A 123 -12.48 4.09 -6.85
N SER A 124 -12.04 4.96 -7.77
CA SER A 124 -12.90 5.58 -8.77
C SER A 124 -13.43 4.57 -9.79
N TRP A 125 -12.64 3.57 -10.17
CA TRP A 125 -13.11 2.43 -10.97
C TRP A 125 -14.22 1.67 -10.24
N ALA A 126 -13.99 1.25 -8.99
CA ALA A 126 -14.97 0.53 -8.20
C ALA A 126 -16.26 1.36 -7.99
N ALA A 127 -16.12 2.65 -7.70
CA ALA A 127 -17.25 3.57 -7.54
C ALA A 127 -18.04 3.72 -8.85
N SER A 128 -17.37 3.92 -9.98
CA SER A 128 -18.03 4.04 -11.29
C SER A 128 -18.75 2.75 -11.70
N MET A 129 -18.16 1.58 -11.43
CA MET A 129 -18.80 0.28 -11.60
C MET A 129 -20.05 0.14 -10.73
N ALA A 130 -20.00 0.56 -9.46
CA ALA A 130 -21.15 0.51 -8.57
C ALA A 130 -22.29 1.43 -9.02
N VAL A 131 -21.96 2.66 -9.47
CA VAL A 131 -22.93 3.61 -10.01
C VAL A 131 -23.54 3.07 -11.30
N ALA A 132 -22.73 2.62 -12.26
CA ALA A 132 -23.21 2.04 -13.51
C ALA A 132 -24.08 0.81 -13.27
N GLY A 133 -23.68 -0.09 -12.37
CA GLY A 133 -24.47 -1.24 -11.96
C GLY A 133 -25.83 -0.85 -11.38
N THR A 134 -25.86 0.17 -10.52
CA THR A 134 -27.11 0.69 -9.94
C THR A 134 -28.03 1.25 -11.02
N ILE A 135 -27.50 2.02 -11.98
CA ILE A 135 -28.27 2.57 -13.11
C ILE A 135 -28.87 1.44 -13.95
N VAL A 136 -28.08 0.44 -14.33
CA VAL A 136 -28.53 -0.71 -15.14
C VAL A 136 -29.58 -1.52 -14.39
N MET A 137 -29.39 -1.77 -13.09
CA MET A 137 -30.33 -2.55 -12.27
C MET A 137 -31.65 -1.82 -12.06
N ARG A 138 -31.64 -0.49 -11.90
CA ARG A 138 -32.84 0.34 -11.66
C ARG A 138 -33.74 0.49 -12.89
N ASN A 139 -33.23 0.23 -14.10
CA ASN A 139 -34.05 0.33 -15.31
C ASN A 139 -35.09 -0.80 -15.36
N ARG A 140 -36.37 -0.46 -15.24
CA ARG A 140 -37.49 -1.41 -15.24
C ARG A 140 -37.93 -1.87 -16.64
N TYR A 141 -37.50 -1.17 -17.69
CA TYR A 141 -37.94 -1.41 -19.07
C TYR A 141 -37.07 -2.42 -19.84
N GLN A 142 -36.05 -2.99 -19.19
CA GLN A 142 -35.13 -3.95 -19.79
C GLN A 142 -35.30 -5.34 -19.18
N SER A 143 -35.23 -6.36 -20.03
CA SER A 143 -35.19 -7.75 -19.60
C SER A 143 -33.85 -8.10 -18.94
N THR A 144 -33.83 -9.15 -18.11
CA THR A 144 -32.61 -9.60 -17.41
C THR A 144 -31.44 -9.90 -18.35
N PRO A 145 -31.63 -10.57 -19.50
CA PRO A 145 -30.55 -10.75 -20.48
C PRO A 145 -29.98 -9.44 -21.02
N GLN A 146 -30.84 -8.44 -21.29
CA GLN A 146 -30.41 -7.13 -21.78
C GLN A 146 -29.56 -6.39 -20.75
N LYS A 147 -29.95 -6.45 -19.46
CA LYS A 147 -29.15 -5.87 -18.36
C LYS A 147 -27.75 -6.46 -18.28
N ILE A 148 -27.60 -7.77 -18.49
CA ILE A 148 -26.30 -8.45 -18.48
C ILE A 148 -25.41 -7.95 -19.62
N VAL A 149 -25.97 -7.83 -20.83
CA VAL A 149 -25.24 -7.30 -22.00
C VAL A 149 -24.80 -5.86 -21.74
N GLN A 150 -25.69 -5.01 -21.21
CA GLN A 150 -25.34 -3.64 -20.86
C GLN A 150 -24.28 -3.56 -19.79
N ALA A 151 -24.38 -4.36 -18.72
CA ALA A 151 -23.37 -4.40 -17.68
C ALA A 151 -21.97 -4.72 -18.23
N ARG A 152 -21.88 -5.64 -19.20
CA ARG A 152 -20.62 -5.95 -19.89
C ARG A 152 -20.09 -4.77 -20.70
N MET A 153 -20.95 -4.06 -21.45
CA MET A 153 -20.54 -2.88 -22.21
C MET A 153 -20.05 -1.75 -21.29
N TRP A 154 -20.75 -1.49 -20.19
CA TRP A 154 -20.32 -0.53 -19.17
C TRP A 154 -18.98 -0.91 -18.56
N ALA A 155 -18.81 -2.18 -18.17
CA ALA A 155 -17.56 -2.66 -17.57
C ALA A 155 -16.38 -2.47 -18.53
N GLN A 156 -16.55 -2.80 -19.81
CA GLN A 156 -15.51 -2.62 -20.83
C GLN A 156 -15.18 -1.14 -21.03
N GLY A 157 -16.19 -0.29 -21.22
CA GLY A 157 -15.99 1.15 -21.43
C GLY A 157 -15.34 1.85 -20.23
N LEU A 158 -15.79 1.54 -19.02
CA LEU A 158 -15.22 2.08 -17.78
C LEU A 158 -13.77 1.64 -17.57
N THR A 159 -13.45 0.37 -17.89
CA THR A 159 -12.08 -0.12 -17.77
C THR A 159 -11.15 0.63 -18.72
N ILE A 160 -11.56 0.81 -19.98
CA ILE A 160 -10.77 1.59 -20.96
C ILE A 160 -10.61 3.04 -20.49
N GLY A 161 -11.69 3.68 -20.03
CA GLY A 161 -11.63 5.05 -19.51
C GLY A 161 -10.69 5.19 -18.31
N VAL A 162 -10.70 4.23 -17.40
CA VAL A 162 -9.80 4.20 -16.24
C VAL A 162 -8.35 3.99 -16.65
N LEU A 163 -8.06 3.14 -17.63
CA LEU A 163 -6.70 2.95 -18.16
C LEU A 163 -6.16 4.24 -18.79
N ILE A 164 -7.00 4.96 -19.55
CA ILE A 164 -6.62 6.26 -20.13
C ILE A 164 -6.36 7.28 -19.01
N ALA A 165 -7.26 7.39 -18.04
CA ALA A 165 -7.09 8.30 -16.91
C ALA A 165 -5.84 7.98 -16.08
N ALA A 166 -5.58 6.70 -15.82
CA ALA A 166 -4.38 6.22 -15.15
C ALA A 166 -3.11 6.57 -15.94
N GLY A 167 -3.12 6.39 -17.26
CA GLY A 167 -2.01 6.75 -18.14
C GLY A 167 -1.70 8.25 -18.10
N VAL A 168 -2.73 9.10 -18.20
CA VAL A 168 -2.58 10.56 -18.09
C VAL A 168 -2.04 10.97 -16.72
N LEU A 169 -2.57 10.40 -15.64
CA LEU A 169 -2.12 10.69 -14.27
C LEU A 169 -0.66 10.26 -14.05
N THR A 170 -0.31 9.07 -14.51
CA THR A 170 1.05 8.52 -14.41
C THR A 170 2.04 9.36 -15.22
N GLN A 171 1.68 9.77 -16.43
CA GLN A 171 2.52 10.64 -17.26
C GLN A 171 2.72 12.01 -16.61
N THR A 172 1.65 12.58 -16.06
CA THR A 172 1.71 13.86 -15.33
C THR A 172 2.61 13.76 -14.10
N GLN A 173 2.55 12.65 -13.37
CA GLN A 173 3.44 12.40 -12.24
C GLN A 173 4.89 12.28 -12.70
N ARG A 174 5.14 11.48 -13.74
CA ARG A 174 6.47 11.27 -14.29
C ARG A 174 7.11 12.58 -14.71
N GLN A 175 6.34 13.48 -15.35
CA GLN A 175 6.83 14.81 -15.70
C GLN A 175 7.17 15.63 -14.44
N GLN A 176 6.29 15.67 -13.44
CA GLN A 176 6.56 16.39 -12.19
C GLN A 176 7.76 15.84 -11.42
N SER A 177 7.96 14.53 -11.43
CA SER A 177 9.13 13.88 -10.83
C SER A 177 10.41 14.19 -11.61
N HIS A 178 10.32 14.32 -12.93
CA HIS A 178 11.45 14.72 -13.77
C HIS A 178 11.85 16.18 -13.52
N ASP A 179 10.86 17.09 -13.44
CA ASP A 179 11.10 18.52 -13.21
C ASP A 179 11.64 18.79 -11.79
N ASN A 180 11.22 18.00 -10.80
CA ASN A 180 11.67 18.12 -9.40
C ASN A 180 12.81 17.15 -9.05
N ARG A 181 13.54 16.62 -10.04
CA ARG A 181 14.61 15.65 -9.77
C ARG A 181 15.79 16.34 -9.09
N SER A 182 15.87 16.26 -7.77
CA SER A 182 17.08 16.58 -7.02
C SER A 182 18.14 15.51 -7.23
N VAL A 183 19.41 15.89 -7.17
CA VAL A 183 20.52 14.94 -7.16
C VAL A 183 20.40 14.10 -5.89
N ASP A 184 20.36 12.77 -6.05
CA ASP A 184 20.28 11.85 -4.93
C ASP A 184 21.64 11.78 -4.23
N HIS A 185 21.69 12.31 -3.01
CA HIS A 185 22.86 12.28 -2.14
C HIS A 185 22.71 11.28 -0.98
N SER A 186 21.69 10.43 -1.00
CA SER A 186 21.43 9.42 0.05
C SER A 186 22.67 8.58 0.35
N TRP A 187 23.40 8.13 -0.68
CA TRP A 187 24.66 7.40 -0.52
C TRP A 187 25.73 8.16 0.25
N ALA A 188 25.87 9.47 -0.01
CA ALA A 188 26.84 10.30 0.70
C ALA A 188 26.45 10.45 2.17
N TYR A 189 25.16 10.59 2.46
CA TYR A 189 24.66 10.65 3.84
C TYR A 189 24.79 9.33 4.57
N ILE A 190 24.53 8.19 3.90
CA ILE A 190 24.74 6.86 4.48
C ILE A 190 26.21 6.66 4.85
N LEU A 191 27.14 7.07 3.99
CA LEU A 191 28.58 6.99 4.28
C LEU A 191 28.97 7.90 5.45
N GLU A 192 28.46 9.13 5.51
CA GLU A 192 28.71 10.05 6.62
C GLU A 192 28.20 9.47 7.96
N GLU A 193 27.03 8.85 7.95
CA GLU A 193 26.43 8.26 9.14
C GLU A 193 27.18 6.99 9.57
N GLN A 194 27.65 6.16 8.62
CA GLN A 194 28.53 5.03 8.91
C GLN A 194 29.84 5.48 9.55
N GLU A 195 30.47 6.54 9.02
CA GLU A 195 31.69 7.09 9.63
C GLU A 195 31.46 7.60 11.05
N LYS A 196 30.30 8.20 11.34
CA LYS A 196 29.94 8.63 12.70
C LYS A 196 29.79 7.43 13.63
N GLU A 197 29.06 6.40 13.21
CA GLU A 197 28.91 5.17 13.98
C GLU A 197 30.26 4.51 14.28
N GLU A 198 31.17 4.44 13.30
CA GLU A 198 32.52 3.91 13.48
C GLU A 198 33.35 4.73 14.46
N LYS A 199 33.29 6.07 14.38
CA LYS A 199 33.97 6.98 15.31
C LYS A 199 33.44 6.80 16.72
N GLU A 200 32.13 6.72 16.91
CA GLU A 200 31.52 6.49 18.22
C GLU A 200 31.91 5.13 18.81
N ASN A 201 31.88 4.07 18.00
CA ASN A 201 32.29 2.74 18.42
C ASN A 201 33.77 2.71 18.83
N ARG A 202 34.64 3.35 18.05
CA ARG A 202 36.07 3.50 18.39
C ARG A 202 36.27 4.26 19.70
N ILE A 203 35.53 5.35 19.93
CA ILE A 203 35.60 6.10 21.20
C ILE A 203 35.13 5.23 22.37
N ARG A 204 34.05 4.45 22.20
CA ARG A 204 33.55 3.52 23.23
C ARG A 204 34.55 2.41 23.53
N GLU A 205 35.22 1.87 22.52
CA GLU A 205 36.28 0.86 22.71
C GLU A 205 37.49 1.43 23.45
N LEU A 206 37.94 2.64 23.09
CA LEU A 206 39.03 3.33 23.77
C LEU A 206 38.68 3.64 25.24
N ALA A 207 37.44 4.07 25.50
CA ALA A 207 36.92 4.27 26.85
C ALA A 207 36.87 2.96 27.67
N ARG A 208 36.47 1.83 27.06
CA ARG A 208 36.52 0.50 27.70
C ARG A 208 37.95 0.01 27.95
N ALA A 209 38.89 0.39 27.09
CA ALA A 209 40.30 0.04 27.21
C ALA A 209 41.10 0.98 28.15
N GLY A 210 40.46 1.97 28.79
CA GLY A 210 41.11 2.92 29.71
C GLY A 210 42.11 3.86 29.02
N LYS A 211 42.05 4.02 27.69
CA LYS A 211 42.91 4.91 26.91
C LYS A 211 42.13 6.14 26.45
N THR A 212 42.61 7.33 26.74
CA THR A 212 42.06 8.60 26.25
C THR A 212 42.33 8.73 24.74
N PRO A 213 41.34 9.12 23.91
CA PRO A 213 41.56 9.28 22.47
C PRO A 213 42.57 10.39 22.17
N ALA A 214 43.52 10.10 21.28
CA ALA A 214 44.44 11.12 20.76
C ALA A 214 43.66 12.11 19.88
N PRO A 215 43.90 13.43 20.00
CA PRO A 215 43.22 14.42 19.17
C PRO A 215 43.59 14.20 17.69
N ALA A 216 42.57 14.15 16.83
CA ALA A 216 42.74 14.05 15.39
C ALA A 216 43.57 15.24 14.89
N SER A 217 44.71 14.96 14.25
CA SER A 217 45.53 15.95 13.54
C SER A 217 44.76 16.53 12.37
N ALA A 218 44.77 17.87 12.28
CA ALA A 218 44.19 18.69 11.23
C ALA A 218 44.76 18.42 9.83
#